data_AF-A0A970U0Z1-F1
#
_entry.id   AF-A0A970U0Z1-F1
#
_cell.length_a   1.000
_cell.length_b   1.000
_cell.length_c   1.000
_cell.angle_alpha   90.00
_cell.angle_beta   90.00
_cell.angle_gamma   90.00
#
_symmetry.space_group_name_H-M   'P 1'
#
loop_
_entity.id
_entity.type
_entity.pdbx_description
1 polymer ?
#
loop_
_entity_poly.entity_id
_entity_poly.type
_entity_poly.pdbx_seq_one_letter_code
_entity_poly.pdbx_strand_id
1 'polypeptide(L)'
;MKTRTFNQLAYRSSDALLFGQAAVPVTLKNGLVIGGGTVYPEINFTLPQMLITRETLPEVLRIYREIIGGITQRAEELQVPGLVAEVELLPPCTWNVGWGVAVSRVLLEMLDGLSSKTGIRTALRTTVIDVREGRDLEHMHRGKQWENVLAAFRENALAGADLLAIESIGGKETHDEANMTCDIQKAIFALGILGVRDMHKLWGAIRQVADETGSIASGDTACGFANTAMVLAERRFIPKVFAAVDRVISAVRSLAAVEAGAVGPHKDCGYEGVYVKAITGIPIAMEGRSSAVAHPSPVGNIAACAADLWS
;
A
#
# COMPACT_ATOMS: atom_id res chain seq x y z
N MET A 1 14.51 -17.05 -0.07
CA MET A 1 15.04 -15.91 -0.86
C MET A 1 16.08 -15.17 -0.02
N LYS A 2 17.24 -14.78 -0.57
CA LYS A 2 18.25 -14.03 0.19
C LYS A 2 17.77 -12.58 0.34
N THR A 3 17.61 -12.10 1.58
CA THR A 3 17.24 -10.71 1.83
C THR A 3 18.38 -9.78 1.40
N ARG A 4 18.02 -8.63 0.81
CA ARG A 4 18.95 -7.55 0.52
C ARG A 4 19.24 -6.80 1.81
N THR A 5 20.47 -6.31 1.96
CA THR A 5 20.86 -5.46 3.09
C THR A 5 21.24 -4.09 2.54
N PHE A 6 20.60 -3.05 3.07
CA PHE A 6 20.93 -1.66 2.73
C PHE A 6 21.89 -1.11 3.78
N ASN A 7 23.14 -0.84 3.37
CA ASN A 7 24.19 -0.30 4.23
C ASN A 7 24.65 1.11 3.80
N GLN A 8 24.00 1.68 2.79
CA GLN A 8 24.23 3.02 2.26
C GLN A 8 22.91 3.62 1.80
N LEU A 9 22.81 4.95 1.81
CA LEU A 9 21.66 5.66 1.25
C LEU A 9 21.74 5.68 -0.27
N ALA A 10 20.59 5.55 -0.94
CA ALA A 10 20.49 5.73 -2.39
C ALA A 10 20.74 7.19 -2.81
N TYR A 11 20.47 8.14 -1.92
CA TYR A 11 20.68 9.58 -2.14
C TYR A 11 21.79 10.11 -1.24
N ARG A 12 22.72 10.88 -1.81
CA ARG A 12 23.87 11.47 -1.08
C ARG A 12 23.52 12.77 -0.34
N SER A 13 22.42 13.42 -0.72
CA SER A 13 21.90 14.64 -0.10
C SER A 13 20.38 14.58 -0.06
N SER A 14 19.76 15.18 0.96
CA SER A 14 18.32 15.43 1.01
C SER A 14 17.84 16.30 -0.15
N ASP A 15 18.69 17.16 -0.70
CA ASP A 15 18.34 18.03 -1.83
C ASP A 15 18.04 17.24 -3.12
N ALA A 16 18.51 16.00 -3.19
CA ALA A 16 18.25 15.09 -4.31
C ALA A 16 16.93 14.29 -4.14
N LEU A 17 16.25 14.40 -2.99
CA LEU A 17 14.94 13.79 -2.77
C LEU A 17 13.86 14.69 -3.36
N LEU A 18 13.64 14.56 -4.66
CA LEU A 18 12.64 15.31 -5.40
C LEU A 18 11.41 14.46 -5.70
N PHE A 19 10.24 15.07 -5.64
CA PHE A 19 9.00 14.44 -6.07
C PHE A 19 9.05 14.07 -7.56
N GLY A 20 8.40 12.97 -7.90
CA GLY A 20 8.36 12.39 -9.24
C GLY A 20 9.66 11.72 -9.67
N GLN A 21 10.76 11.84 -8.91
CA GLN A 21 12.05 11.24 -9.25
C GLN A 21 12.47 10.20 -8.23
N ALA A 22 12.72 8.99 -8.72
CA ALA A 22 13.29 7.88 -7.95
C ALA A 22 14.63 7.46 -8.57
N ALA A 23 15.62 7.14 -7.73
CA ALA A 23 16.90 6.59 -8.19
C ALA A 23 16.73 5.21 -8.87
N VAL A 24 15.68 4.48 -8.51
CA VAL A 24 15.30 3.18 -9.07
C VAL A 24 13.83 3.26 -9.49
N PRO A 25 13.50 3.88 -10.64
CA PRO A 25 12.12 4.01 -11.10
C PRO A 25 11.52 2.66 -11.47
N VAL A 26 10.19 2.57 -11.44
CA VAL A 26 9.44 1.35 -11.77
C VAL A 26 8.70 1.54 -13.09
N THR A 27 8.94 0.64 -14.04
CA THR A 27 8.28 0.65 -15.35
C THR A 27 7.27 -0.49 -15.43
N LEU A 28 6.01 -0.17 -15.69
CA LEU A 28 4.93 -1.13 -15.91
C LEU A 28 4.96 -1.71 -17.33
N LYS A 29 4.24 -2.81 -17.56
CA LYS A 29 4.14 -3.50 -18.86
C LYS A 29 3.65 -2.59 -19.99
N ASN A 30 2.77 -1.64 -19.68
CA ASN A 30 2.23 -0.67 -20.64
C ASN A 30 3.12 0.57 -20.84
N GLY A 31 4.31 0.60 -20.21
CA GLY A 31 5.28 1.69 -20.32
C GLY A 31 5.02 2.89 -19.41
N LEU A 32 4.09 2.82 -18.45
CA LEU A 32 3.98 3.83 -17.38
C LEU A 32 5.23 3.74 -16.50
N VAL A 33 5.93 4.86 -16.27
CA VAL A 33 7.17 4.91 -15.49
C VAL A 33 6.96 5.73 -14.22
N ILE A 34 6.89 5.07 -13.07
CA ILE A 34 6.70 5.70 -11.77
C ILE A 34 8.07 6.06 -11.18
N GLY A 35 8.23 7.33 -10.77
CA GLY A 35 9.52 7.89 -10.36
C GLY A 35 10.42 8.32 -11.53
N GLY A 36 9.87 8.42 -12.74
CA GLY A 36 10.60 8.81 -13.97
C GLY A 36 10.61 10.31 -14.30
N GLY A 37 10.22 11.18 -13.37
CA GLY A 37 10.15 12.64 -13.53
C GLY A 37 8.73 13.22 -13.47
N THR A 38 7.70 12.38 -13.49
CA THR A 38 6.29 12.78 -13.41
C THR A 38 5.65 12.18 -12.17
N VAL A 39 4.90 13.00 -11.43
CA VAL A 39 4.02 12.53 -10.35
C VAL A 39 2.66 12.18 -10.96
N TYR A 40 2.17 10.97 -10.70
CA TYR A 40 0.86 10.53 -11.17
C TYR A 40 -0.16 10.53 -10.03
N PRO A 41 -1.45 10.84 -10.32
CA PRO A 41 -2.51 10.60 -9.35
C PRO A 41 -2.69 9.10 -9.11
N GLU A 42 -2.81 8.72 -7.84
CA GLU A 42 -3.26 7.41 -7.39
C GLU A 42 -4.60 7.58 -6.69
N ILE A 43 -5.70 7.16 -7.31
CA ILE A 43 -7.03 7.38 -6.72
C ILE A 43 -7.44 6.15 -5.93
N ASN A 44 -7.66 6.33 -4.64
CA ASN A 44 -8.22 5.34 -3.73
C ASN A 44 -9.72 5.63 -3.50
N PHE A 45 -10.50 4.58 -3.24
CA PHE A 45 -11.93 4.66 -3.01
C PHE A 45 -12.44 3.41 -2.28
N THR A 46 -13.55 3.56 -1.58
CA THR A 46 -14.19 2.45 -0.88
C THR A 46 -15.70 2.46 -1.08
N LEU A 47 -16.33 1.34 -0.72
CA LEU A 47 -17.78 1.22 -0.77
C LEU A 47 -18.44 2.12 0.28
N PRO A 48 -19.67 2.59 0.01
CA PRO A 48 -20.53 3.08 1.09
C PRO A 48 -20.74 1.97 2.13
N GLN A 49 -21.21 2.34 3.32
CA GLN A 49 -21.46 1.36 4.39
C GLN A 49 -22.49 0.32 3.95
N MET A 50 -22.02 -0.89 3.63
CA MET A 50 -22.82 -2.01 3.18
C MET A 50 -22.15 -3.34 3.53
N LEU A 51 -22.92 -4.42 3.61
CA LEU A 51 -22.38 -5.77 3.75
C LEU A 51 -21.97 -6.32 2.38
N ILE A 52 -20.85 -7.05 2.35
CA ILE A 52 -20.45 -7.83 1.18
C ILE A 52 -20.80 -9.28 1.46
N THR A 53 -21.86 -9.75 0.81
CA THR A 53 -22.29 -11.14 0.81
C THR A 53 -22.49 -11.59 -0.63
N ARG A 54 -22.84 -12.86 -0.81
CA ARG A 54 -23.15 -13.39 -2.15
C ARG A 54 -24.32 -12.65 -2.79
N GLU A 55 -25.31 -12.26 -1.99
CA GLU A 55 -26.55 -11.59 -2.41
C GLU A 55 -26.30 -10.13 -2.81
N THR A 56 -25.41 -9.43 -2.08
CA THR A 56 -25.09 -8.02 -2.35
C THR A 56 -23.95 -7.85 -3.37
N LEU A 57 -23.22 -8.92 -3.72
CA LEU A 57 -22.09 -8.84 -4.65
C LEU A 57 -22.43 -8.17 -5.99
N PRO A 58 -23.57 -8.43 -6.66
CA PRO A 58 -23.91 -7.72 -7.90
C PRO A 58 -23.99 -6.20 -7.71
N GLU A 59 -24.53 -5.75 -6.57
CA GLU A 59 -24.63 -4.34 -6.21
C GLU A 59 -23.26 -3.74 -5.88
N VAL A 60 -22.42 -4.48 -5.16
CA VAL A 60 -21.02 -4.10 -4.89
C VAL A 60 -20.27 -3.83 -6.20
N LEU A 61 -20.39 -4.74 -7.18
CA LEU A 61 -19.74 -4.60 -8.47
C LEU A 61 -20.31 -3.43 -9.30
N ARG A 62 -21.61 -3.15 -9.19
CA ARG A 62 -22.24 -1.98 -9.82
C ARG A 62 -21.67 -0.69 -9.25
N ILE A 63 -21.57 -0.56 -7.93
CA ILE A 63 -21.04 0.63 -7.25
C ILE A 63 -19.58 0.87 -7.64
N TYR A 64 -18.74 -0.16 -7.62
CA TYR A 64 -17.35 -0.02 -8.06
C TYR A 64 -17.26 0.44 -9.52
N ARG A 65 -18.12 -0.08 -10.41
CA ARG A 65 -18.17 0.34 -11.82
C ARG A 65 -18.55 1.81 -11.97
N GLU A 66 -19.48 2.30 -11.17
CA GLU A 66 -19.90 3.72 -11.17
C GLU A 66 -18.77 4.63 -10.66
N ILE A 67 -18.12 4.26 -9.56
CA ILE A 67 -17.01 5.02 -8.99
C ILE A 67 -15.86 5.13 -10.00
N ILE A 68 -15.36 4.00 -10.50
CA ILE A 68 -14.23 4.00 -11.42
C ILE A 68 -14.60 4.63 -12.77
N GLY A 69 -15.86 4.50 -13.22
CA GLY A 69 -16.35 5.16 -14.43
C GLY A 69 -16.34 6.68 -14.32
N GLY A 70 -16.75 7.23 -13.17
CA GLY A 70 -16.64 8.67 -12.90
C GLY A 70 -15.18 9.14 -12.85
N ILE A 71 -14.30 8.35 -12.24
CA ILE A 71 -12.86 8.65 -12.15
C ILE A 71 -12.23 8.66 -13.55
N THR A 72 -12.47 7.63 -14.37
CA THR A 72 -11.87 7.54 -15.71
C THR A 72 -12.41 8.61 -16.65
N GLN A 73 -13.71 8.92 -16.57
CA GLN A 73 -14.28 10.07 -17.29
C GLN A 73 -13.57 11.38 -16.90
N ARG A 74 -13.40 11.62 -15.60
CA ARG A 74 -12.72 12.84 -15.12
C ARG A 74 -11.25 12.88 -15.54
N ALA A 75 -10.57 11.74 -15.53
CA ALA A 75 -9.19 11.61 -15.98
C ALA A 75 -9.02 11.96 -17.46
N GLU A 76 -9.97 11.53 -18.31
CA GLU A 76 -10.04 11.93 -19.72
C GLU A 76 -10.28 13.44 -19.88
N GLU A 77 -11.27 13.99 -19.19
CA GLU A 77 -11.61 15.43 -19.26
C GLU A 77 -10.44 16.33 -18.87
N LEU A 78 -9.64 15.90 -17.88
CA LEU A 78 -8.47 16.62 -17.39
C LEU A 78 -7.18 16.30 -18.15
N GLN A 79 -7.20 15.33 -19.06
CA GLN A 79 -6.03 14.86 -19.82
C GLN A 79 -4.83 14.56 -18.91
N VAL A 80 -5.08 13.81 -17.82
CA VAL A 80 -4.02 13.48 -16.86
C VAL A 80 -2.87 12.73 -17.54
N PRO A 81 -1.61 12.93 -17.10
CA PRO A 81 -0.44 12.32 -17.76
C PRO A 81 -0.38 10.78 -17.61
N GLY A 82 -1.16 10.24 -16.68
CA GLY A 82 -1.33 8.82 -16.35
C GLY A 82 -2.25 8.71 -15.14
N LEU A 83 -2.78 7.52 -14.88
CA LEU A 83 -3.70 7.28 -13.77
C LEU A 83 -3.38 5.95 -13.10
N VAL A 84 -3.15 5.98 -11.79
CA VAL A 84 -3.15 4.75 -10.97
C VAL A 84 -4.48 4.73 -10.21
N ALA A 85 -5.17 3.59 -10.21
CA ALA A 85 -6.28 3.36 -9.30
C ALA A 85 -5.81 2.35 -8.26
N GLU A 86 -6.10 2.61 -6.99
CA GLU A 86 -5.88 1.66 -5.91
C GLU A 86 -7.22 1.13 -5.43
N VAL A 87 -7.31 -0.20 -5.31
CA VAL A 87 -8.39 -0.85 -4.58
C VAL A 87 -7.85 -1.53 -3.34
N GLU A 88 -8.28 -1.03 -2.19
CA GLU A 88 -8.15 -1.74 -0.92
C GLU A 88 -9.26 -2.76 -0.80
N LEU A 89 -8.90 -4.04 -0.89
CA LEU A 89 -9.88 -5.11 -0.73
C LEU A 89 -10.44 -5.09 0.69
N LEU A 90 -11.74 -5.27 0.81
CA LEU A 90 -12.39 -5.41 2.12
C LEU A 90 -12.26 -6.87 2.61
N PRO A 91 -12.31 -7.15 3.94
CA PRO A 91 -12.06 -8.49 4.46
C PRO A 91 -12.84 -9.63 3.79
N PRO A 92 -14.14 -9.48 3.45
CA PRO A 92 -14.89 -10.50 2.73
C PRO A 92 -14.29 -10.87 1.35
N CYS A 93 -13.60 -9.94 0.70
CA CYS A 93 -12.94 -10.11 -0.60
C CYS A 93 -11.60 -10.86 -0.52
N THR A 94 -10.91 -10.83 0.64
CA THR A 94 -9.75 -11.72 0.89
C THR A 94 -10.23 -13.10 1.35
N TRP A 95 -11.30 -13.16 2.15
CA TRP A 95 -11.87 -14.45 2.58
C TRP A 95 -12.51 -15.24 1.44
N ASN A 96 -13.14 -14.54 0.50
CA ASN A 96 -13.68 -15.09 -0.73
C ASN A 96 -12.92 -14.49 -1.91
N VAL A 97 -11.76 -15.08 -2.24
CA VAL A 97 -10.83 -14.56 -3.26
C VAL A 97 -11.52 -14.20 -4.58
N GLY A 98 -12.47 -15.01 -5.03
CA GLY A 98 -13.23 -14.74 -6.26
C GLY A 98 -14.03 -13.42 -6.24
N TRP A 99 -14.44 -12.95 -5.06
CA TRP A 99 -15.10 -11.64 -4.91
C TRP A 99 -14.11 -10.49 -5.08
N GLY A 100 -12.91 -10.61 -4.49
CA GLY A 100 -11.83 -9.63 -4.71
C GLY A 100 -11.42 -9.55 -6.17
N VAL A 101 -11.26 -10.69 -6.83
CA VAL A 101 -10.97 -10.76 -8.27
C VAL A 101 -12.07 -10.12 -9.11
N ALA A 102 -13.35 -10.34 -8.77
CA ALA A 102 -14.47 -9.73 -9.48
C ALA A 102 -14.43 -8.19 -9.37
N VAL A 103 -14.11 -7.66 -8.20
CA VAL A 103 -13.92 -6.20 -8.01
C VAL A 103 -12.76 -5.72 -8.89
N SER A 104 -11.57 -6.32 -8.78
CA SER A 104 -10.40 -5.92 -9.57
C SER A 104 -10.65 -5.94 -11.09
N ARG A 105 -11.41 -6.93 -11.58
CA ARG A 105 -11.78 -7.00 -13.01
C ARG A 105 -12.65 -5.83 -13.46
N VAL A 106 -13.61 -5.39 -12.63
CA VAL A 106 -14.43 -4.20 -12.95
C VAL A 106 -13.55 -2.96 -13.13
N LEU A 107 -12.54 -2.80 -12.27
CA LEU A 107 -11.61 -1.67 -12.36
C LEU A 107 -10.73 -1.78 -13.60
N LEU A 108 -10.14 -2.96 -13.85
CA LEU A 108 -9.30 -3.22 -15.03
C LEU A 108 -10.05 -2.93 -16.33
N GLU A 109 -11.29 -3.43 -16.48
CA GLU A 109 -12.12 -3.17 -17.66
C GLU A 109 -12.27 -1.67 -17.95
N MET A 110 -12.46 -0.86 -16.91
CA MET A 110 -12.69 0.59 -17.05
C MET A 110 -11.38 1.35 -17.29
N LEU A 111 -10.28 0.93 -16.67
CA LEU A 111 -8.95 1.48 -16.89
C LEU A 111 -8.42 1.16 -18.29
N ASP A 112 -8.63 -0.07 -18.76
CA ASP A 112 -8.27 -0.51 -20.11
C ASP A 112 -9.10 0.24 -21.16
N GLY A 113 -10.38 0.48 -20.89
CA GLY A 113 -11.25 1.32 -21.71
C GLY A 113 -10.73 2.74 -21.86
N LEU A 114 -10.32 3.38 -20.76
CA LEU A 114 -9.71 4.72 -20.77
C LEU A 114 -8.42 4.74 -21.60
N SER A 115 -7.51 3.80 -21.32
CA SER A 115 -6.21 3.71 -21.99
C SER A 115 -6.37 3.48 -23.49
N SER A 116 -7.25 2.55 -23.89
CA SER A 116 -7.50 2.24 -25.30
C SER A 116 -8.12 3.40 -26.07
N LYS A 117 -8.99 4.18 -25.42
CA LYS A 117 -9.69 5.32 -26.03
C LYS A 117 -8.79 6.56 -26.18
N THR A 118 -7.96 6.84 -25.18
CA THR A 118 -7.27 8.14 -25.04
C THR A 118 -5.75 8.05 -25.17
N GLY A 119 -5.18 6.86 -25.00
CA GLY A 119 -3.73 6.66 -24.86
C GLY A 119 -3.18 7.00 -23.47
N ILE A 120 -4.02 7.45 -22.51
CA ILE A 120 -3.61 7.68 -21.12
C ILE A 120 -3.23 6.34 -20.50
N ARG A 121 -1.97 6.19 -20.08
CA ARG A 121 -1.52 4.97 -19.43
C ARG A 121 -2.14 4.85 -18.04
N THR A 122 -2.74 3.70 -17.78
CA THR A 122 -3.41 3.38 -16.51
C THR A 122 -2.68 2.27 -15.75
N ALA A 123 -2.95 2.13 -14.46
CA ALA A 123 -2.47 0.99 -13.67
C ALA A 123 -3.47 0.66 -12.56
N LEU A 124 -3.55 -0.62 -12.20
CA LEU A 124 -4.28 -1.06 -11.01
C LEU A 124 -3.31 -1.50 -9.92
N ARG A 125 -3.39 -0.86 -8.76
CA ARG A 125 -2.87 -1.39 -7.51
C ARG A 125 -3.98 -2.14 -6.76
N THR A 126 -3.72 -3.40 -6.45
CA THR A 126 -4.59 -4.18 -5.56
C THR A 126 -3.90 -4.33 -4.21
N THR A 127 -4.53 -3.75 -3.20
CA THR A 127 -4.09 -3.84 -1.81
C THR A 127 -4.91 -4.93 -1.13
N VAL A 128 -4.31 -6.11 -0.96
CA VAL A 128 -4.95 -7.22 -0.26
C VAL A 128 -4.99 -6.89 1.22
N ILE A 129 -6.17 -6.97 1.84
CA ILE A 129 -6.29 -6.77 3.29
C ILE A 129 -5.73 -7.97 4.04
N ASP A 130 -4.94 -7.69 5.07
CA ASP A 130 -4.33 -8.71 5.91
C ASP A 130 -5.37 -9.30 6.88
N VAL A 131 -5.88 -10.48 6.56
CA VAL A 131 -6.86 -11.20 7.40
C VAL A 131 -6.19 -12.13 8.43
N ARG A 132 -4.86 -12.03 8.61
CA ARG A 132 -4.09 -12.89 9.54
C ARG A 132 -4.22 -12.42 11.00
N GLU A 133 -5.46 -12.25 11.44
CA GLU A 133 -5.84 -11.84 12.80
C GLU A 133 -6.98 -12.71 13.34
N GLY A 134 -7.38 -12.43 14.59
CA GLY A 134 -8.52 -13.07 15.22
C GLY A 134 -8.17 -14.27 16.10
N ARG A 135 -9.18 -14.76 16.84
CA ARG A 135 -9.02 -15.84 17.82
C ARG A 135 -8.82 -17.21 17.17
N ASP A 136 -9.23 -17.35 15.91
CA ASP A 136 -9.11 -18.56 15.10
C ASP A 136 -7.86 -18.55 14.21
N LEU A 137 -6.96 -17.56 14.37
CA LEU A 137 -5.66 -17.55 13.71
C LEU A 137 -4.81 -18.72 14.19
N GLU A 138 -4.51 -19.65 13.30
CA GLU A 138 -3.60 -20.77 13.61
C GLU A 138 -2.15 -20.28 13.76
N HIS A 139 -1.68 -19.51 12.78
CA HIS A 139 -0.32 -18.97 12.74
C HIS A 139 -0.19 -17.85 11.69
N MET A 140 0.74 -16.91 11.87
CA MET A 140 0.97 -15.80 10.93
C MET A 140 1.45 -16.21 9.53
N HIS A 141 2.00 -17.42 9.39
CA HIS A 141 2.70 -17.90 8.19
C HIS A 141 2.26 -19.29 7.70
N ARG A 142 1.14 -19.82 8.21
CA ARG A 142 0.53 -21.08 7.76
C ARG A 142 -0.94 -21.14 8.16
N GLY A 143 -1.67 -22.09 7.59
CA GLY A 143 -3.10 -22.25 7.84
C GLY A 143 -3.94 -21.30 6.99
N LYS A 144 -5.25 -21.34 7.25
CA LYS A 144 -6.28 -20.78 6.36
C LYS A 144 -6.08 -19.30 6.02
N GLN A 145 -5.79 -18.45 7.01
CA GLN A 145 -5.61 -17.01 6.82
C GLN A 145 -4.42 -16.72 5.90
N TRP A 146 -3.28 -17.38 6.14
CA TRP A 146 -2.07 -17.23 5.34
C TRP A 146 -2.29 -17.69 3.90
N GLU A 147 -2.90 -18.87 3.73
CA GLU A 147 -3.22 -19.42 2.41
C GLU A 147 -4.17 -18.51 1.63
N ASN A 148 -5.19 -17.94 2.28
CA ASN A 148 -6.11 -17.01 1.65
C ASN A 148 -5.46 -15.69 1.25
N VAL A 149 -4.56 -15.12 2.07
CA VAL A 149 -3.83 -13.90 1.70
C VAL A 149 -2.99 -14.15 0.44
N LEU A 150 -2.24 -15.24 0.39
CA LEU A 150 -1.41 -15.58 -0.79
C LEU A 150 -2.27 -15.90 -2.02
N ALA A 151 -3.39 -16.58 -1.85
CA ALA A 151 -4.34 -16.84 -2.93
C ALA A 151 -4.96 -15.53 -3.46
N ALA A 152 -5.34 -14.61 -2.57
CA ALA A 152 -5.86 -13.30 -2.96
C ALA A 152 -4.83 -12.52 -3.79
N PHE A 153 -3.56 -12.51 -3.39
CA PHE A 153 -2.50 -11.92 -4.21
C PHE A 153 -2.38 -12.58 -5.57
N ARG A 154 -2.27 -13.91 -5.61
CA ARG A 154 -2.06 -14.66 -6.86
C ARG A 154 -3.20 -14.45 -7.84
N GLU A 155 -4.43 -14.59 -7.39
CA GLU A 155 -5.59 -14.54 -8.28
C GLU A 155 -5.87 -13.11 -8.77
N ASN A 156 -5.64 -12.07 -7.95
CA ASN A 156 -5.74 -10.69 -8.43
C ASN A 156 -4.62 -10.33 -9.40
N ALA A 157 -3.39 -10.81 -9.17
CA ALA A 157 -2.29 -10.64 -10.11
C ALA A 157 -2.57 -11.33 -11.46
N LEU A 158 -3.09 -12.57 -11.44
CA LEU A 158 -3.52 -13.28 -12.65
C LEU A 158 -4.70 -12.61 -13.34
N ALA A 159 -5.56 -11.91 -12.60
CA ALA A 159 -6.65 -11.14 -13.17
C ALA A 159 -6.18 -9.87 -13.89
N GLY A 160 -4.98 -9.37 -13.60
CA GLY A 160 -4.36 -8.23 -14.27
C GLY A 160 -3.89 -7.10 -13.36
N ALA A 161 -3.91 -7.25 -12.03
CA ALA A 161 -3.36 -6.23 -11.14
C ALA A 161 -1.86 -6.00 -11.43
N ASP A 162 -1.48 -4.74 -11.65
CA ASP A 162 -0.10 -4.35 -11.96
C ASP A 162 0.77 -4.32 -10.70
N LEU A 163 0.23 -3.73 -9.63
CA LEU A 163 0.93 -3.47 -8.38
C LEU A 163 0.25 -4.24 -7.23
N LEU A 164 1.03 -5.02 -6.49
CA LEU A 164 0.57 -5.81 -5.35
C LEU A 164 1.04 -5.18 -4.04
N ALA A 165 0.09 -4.83 -3.18
CA ALA A 165 0.33 -4.19 -1.89
C ALA A 165 -0.49 -4.84 -0.76
N ILE A 166 -0.13 -4.54 0.49
CA ILE A 166 -0.84 -4.94 1.71
C ILE A 166 -0.44 -4.03 2.85
N GLU A 167 -1.34 -3.80 3.79
CA GLU A 167 -1.03 -3.17 5.07
C GLU A 167 -0.93 -4.27 6.13
N SER A 168 0.24 -4.88 6.25
CA SER A 168 0.39 -6.10 7.05
C SER A 168 0.44 -5.84 8.55
N ILE A 169 0.07 -6.83 9.36
CA ILE A 169 -0.18 -6.62 10.81
C ILE A 169 0.78 -7.34 11.76
N GLY A 170 1.90 -7.90 11.26
CA GLY A 170 2.86 -8.60 12.12
C GLY A 170 3.39 -7.77 13.28
N GLY A 171 3.14 -8.23 14.52
CA GLY A 171 3.57 -7.56 15.76
C GLY A 171 2.61 -6.48 16.27
N LYS A 172 1.44 -6.33 15.64
CA LYS A 172 0.44 -5.29 15.98
C LYS A 172 -0.08 -5.43 17.40
N GLU A 173 -0.33 -6.66 17.86
CA GLU A 173 -0.80 -6.92 19.22
C GLU A 173 0.17 -6.39 20.29
N THR A 174 1.47 -6.52 20.04
CA THR A 174 2.53 -6.02 20.92
C THR A 174 2.65 -4.49 20.83
N HIS A 175 2.48 -3.93 19.62
CA HIS A 175 2.53 -2.48 19.38
C HIS A 175 1.33 -1.74 19.96
N ASP A 176 0.12 -2.32 19.89
CA ASP A 176 -1.08 -1.74 20.46
C ASP A 176 -0.92 -1.55 21.98
N GLU A 177 -0.33 -2.53 22.68
CA GLU A 177 0.02 -2.38 24.09
C GLU A 177 1.10 -1.30 24.32
N ALA A 178 2.07 -1.17 23.42
CA ALA A 178 3.09 -0.13 23.47
C ALA A 178 2.49 1.28 23.31
N ASN A 179 1.54 1.46 22.39
CA ASN A 179 0.81 2.72 22.20
C ASN A 179 0.05 3.11 23.46
N MET A 180 -0.70 2.17 24.05
CA MET A 180 -1.51 2.42 25.24
C MET A 180 -0.69 2.83 26.47
N THR A 181 0.57 2.42 26.52
CA THR A 181 1.49 2.69 27.64
C THR A 181 2.61 3.68 27.31
N CYS A 182 2.70 4.13 26.05
CA CYS A 182 3.82 4.89 25.50
C CYS A 182 5.19 4.23 25.75
N ASP A 183 5.26 2.89 25.73
CA ASP A 183 6.49 2.13 25.94
C ASP A 183 7.29 2.06 24.63
N ILE A 184 8.35 2.87 24.56
CA ILE A 184 9.19 2.94 23.36
C ILE A 184 10.02 1.67 23.13
N GLN A 185 10.43 0.97 24.19
CA GLN A 185 11.21 -0.25 24.06
C GLN A 185 10.34 -1.35 23.45
N LYS A 186 9.08 -1.42 23.89
CA LYS A 186 8.08 -2.33 23.35
C LYS A 186 7.72 -1.99 21.90
N ALA A 187 7.60 -0.72 21.54
CA ALA A 187 7.40 -0.29 20.15
C ALA A 187 8.58 -0.70 19.24
N ILE A 188 9.83 -0.51 19.70
CA ILE A 188 11.04 -0.96 19.00
C ILE A 188 11.02 -2.48 18.80
N PHE A 189 10.65 -3.24 19.84
CA PHE A 189 10.57 -4.69 19.74
C PHE A 189 9.47 -5.14 18.77
N ALA A 190 8.28 -4.54 18.85
CA ALA A 190 7.15 -4.87 17.98
C ALA A 190 7.48 -4.59 16.51
N LEU A 191 7.95 -3.39 16.18
CA LEU A 191 8.21 -3.00 14.79
C LEU A 191 9.54 -3.56 14.26
N GLY A 192 10.61 -3.38 15.02
CA GLY A 192 11.98 -3.70 14.58
C GLY A 192 12.35 -5.18 14.65
N ILE A 193 11.63 -5.99 15.44
CA ILE A 193 11.90 -7.43 15.58
C ILE A 193 10.73 -8.28 15.09
N LEU A 194 9.54 -8.12 15.68
CA LEU A 194 8.39 -8.95 15.31
C LEU A 194 7.89 -8.61 13.90
N GLY A 195 7.67 -7.32 13.63
CA GLY A 195 7.24 -6.80 12.34
C GLY A 195 8.22 -7.12 11.22
N VAL A 196 9.51 -6.85 11.40
CA VAL A 196 10.55 -7.20 10.40
C VAL A 196 10.54 -8.70 10.07
N ARG A 197 10.41 -9.59 11.07
CA ARG A 197 10.35 -11.04 10.84
C ARG A 197 9.10 -11.47 10.06
N ASP A 198 7.95 -10.87 10.34
CA ASP A 198 6.74 -11.10 9.56
C ASP A 198 6.91 -10.61 8.12
N MET A 199 7.36 -9.36 7.98
CA MET A 199 7.60 -8.70 6.70
C MET A 199 8.52 -9.50 5.79
N HIS A 200 9.66 -10.00 6.28
CA HIS A 200 10.58 -10.80 5.46
C HIS A 200 9.94 -12.08 4.91
N LYS A 201 9.08 -12.73 5.69
CA LYS A 201 8.39 -13.95 5.24
C LYS A 201 7.24 -13.62 4.29
N LEU A 202 6.39 -12.67 4.66
CA LEU A 202 5.25 -12.25 3.86
C LEU A 202 5.70 -11.70 2.50
N TRP A 203 6.61 -10.73 2.49
CA TRP A 203 7.09 -10.12 1.25
C TRP A 203 7.94 -11.06 0.40
N GLY A 204 8.63 -12.02 1.01
CA GLY A 204 9.26 -13.10 0.25
C GLY A 204 8.23 -13.93 -0.54
N ALA A 205 7.07 -14.21 0.05
CA ALA A 205 5.99 -14.94 -0.62
C ALA A 205 5.23 -14.08 -1.65
N ILE A 206 4.93 -12.81 -1.33
CA ILE A 206 4.33 -11.85 -2.27
C ILE A 206 5.24 -11.66 -3.47
N ARG A 207 6.56 -11.54 -3.25
CA ARG A 207 7.52 -11.40 -4.34
C ARG A 207 7.51 -12.61 -5.26
N GLN A 208 7.45 -13.81 -4.70
CA GLN A 208 7.32 -15.03 -5.50
C GLN A 208 6.06 -15.01 -6.37
N VAL A 209 4.92 -14.59 -5.82
CA VAL A 209 3.68 -14.43 -6.60
C VAL A 209 3.86 -13.41 -7.72
N ALA A 210 4.49 -12.27 -7.43
CA ALA A 210 4.76 -11.24 -8.42
C ALA A 210 5.65 -11.76 -9.57
N ASP A 211 6.71 -12.51 -9.23
CA ASP A 211 7.59 -13.15 -10.22
C ASP A 211 6.86 -14.16 -11.11
N GLU A 212 5.99 -14.99 -10.53
CA GLU A 212 5.24 -16.02 -11.25
C GLU A 212 4.15 -15.46 -12.17
N THR A 213 3.58 -14.30 -11.83
CA THR A 213 2.47 -13.66 -12.55
C THR A 213 2.93 -12.50 -13.44
N GLY A 214 4.18 -12.07 -13.29
CA GLY A 214 4.73 -10.88 -13.92
C GLY A 214 4.09 -9.58 -13.44
N SER A 215 3.43 -9.57 -12.27
CA SER A 215 3.02 -8.34 -11.59
C SER A 215 4.19 -7.76 -10.78
N ILE A 216 3.99 -6.63 -10.12
CA ILE A 216 5.01 -5.95 -9.34
C ILE A 216 4.69 -6.05 -7.86
N ALA A 217 5.62 -6.60 -7.08
CA ALA A 217 5.61 -6.48 -5.62
C ALA A 217 5.91 -5.02 -5.25
N SER A 218 4.86 -4.24 -4.92
CA SER A 218 5.00 -2.79 -4.77
C SER A 218 5.53 -2.40 -3.39
N GLY A 219 4.72 -2.47 -2.34
CA GLY A 219 5.12 -2.14 -0.98
C GLY A 219 4.02 -2.31 0.06
N ASP A 220 4.42 -2.13 1.31
CA ASP A 220 3.59 -2.25 2.51
C ASP A 220 3.46 -0.89 3.20
N THR A 221 2.77 -0.82 4.33
CA THR A 221 2.82 0.31 5.25
C THR A 221 2.74 -0.14 6.70
N ALA A 222 3.29 0.67 7.59
CA ALA A 222 3.02 0.55 9.01
C ALA A 222 1.72 1.28 9.42
N CYS A 223 0.69 1.29 8.57
CA CYS A 223 -0.56 2.02 8.81
C CYS A 223 -1.24 1.59 10.11
N GLY A 224 -1.43 0.27 10.30
CA GLY A 224 -1.99 -0.29 11.52
C GLY A 224 -1.18 -0.01 12.81
N PHE A 225 0.01 0.59 12.69
CA PHE A 225 0.92 0.92 13.78
C PHE A 225 1.07 2.45 13.91
N ALA A 226 1.85 3.07 13.04
CA ALA A 226 2.25 4.46 13.14
C ALA A 226 1.11 5.44 12.77
N ASN A 227 0.16 5.04 11.90
CA ASN A 227 -1.04 5.87 11.68
C ASN A 227 -1.98 5.78 12.89
N THR A 228 -2.09 4.61 13.53
CA THR A 228 -2.80 4.47 14.82
C THR A 228 -2.19 5.42 15.86
N ALA A 229 -0.86 5.41 16.04
CA ALA A 229 -0.17 6.31 16.96
C ALA A 229 -0.41 7.80 16.61
N MET A 230 -0.37 8.15 15.33
CA MET A 230 -0.66 9.51 14.84
C MET A 230 -2.09 9.96 15.22
N VAL A 231 -3.09 9.11 14.97
CA VAL A 231 -4.50 9.42 15.29
C VAL A 231 -4.71 9.51 16.80
N LEU A 232 -4.13 8.60 17.59
CA LEU A 232 -4.18 8.65 19.05
C LEU A 232 -3.54 9.94 19.59
N ALA A 233 -2.43 10.37 19.02
CA ALA A 233 -1.75 11.60 19.41
C ALA A 233 -2.57 12.85 19.07
N GLU A 234 -3.26 12.87 17.93
CA GLU A 234 -4.14 13.98 17.55
C GLU A 234 -5.34 14.07 18.48
N ARG A 235 -5.87 12.93 18.93
CA ARG A 235 -6.91 12.85 19.97
C ARG A 235 -6.39 13.09 21.38
N ARG A 236 -5.09 13.37 21.54
CA ARG A 236 -4.40 13.64 22.81
C ARG A 236 -4.41 12.46 23.79
N PHE A 237 -4.54 11.23 23.30
CA PHE A 237 -4.40 10.02 24.11
C PHE A 237 -2.95 9.67 24.39
N ILE A 238 -2.04 10.01 23.46
CA ILE A 238 -0.59 9.81 23.60
C ILE A 238 0.17 11.09 23.21
N PRO A 239 1.42 11.28 23.65
CA PRO A 239 2.22 12.44 23.26
C PRO A 239 2.55 12.45 21.76
N LYS A 240 2.46 13.62 21.10
CA LYS A 240 2.86 13.79 19.69
C LYS A 240 4.32 13.41 19.42
N VAL A 241 5.21 13.63 20.40
CA VAL A 241 6.62 13.23 20.31
C VAL A 241 6.78 11.70 20.25
N PHE A 242 5.95 10.95 20.98
CA PHE A 242 5.97 9.49 20.92
C PHE A 242 5.56 9.02 19.52
N ALA A 243 4.44 9.52 18.98
CA ALA A 243 3.99 9.16 17.63
C ALA A 243 5.00 9.54 16.54
N ALA A 244 5.72 10.66 16.71
CA ALA A 244 6.78 11.06 15.79
C ALA A 244 7.98 10.10 15.81
N VAL A 245 8.41 9.64 17.00
CA VAL A 245 9.47 8.63 17.12
C VAL A 245 9.00 7.27 16.60
N ASP A 246 7.76 6.88 16.89
CA ASP A 246 7.15 5.64 16.39
C ASP A 246 7.16 5.57 14.86
N ARG A 247 6.89 6.69 14.18
CA ARG A 247 7.01 6.81 12.72
C ARG A 247 8.43 6.53 12.20
N VAL A 248 9.46 6.94 12.94
CA VAL A 248 10.85 6.66 12.55
C VAL A 248 11.18 5.19 12.75
N ILE A 249 10.70 4.58 13.84
CA ILE A 249 10.86 3.15 14.09
C ILE A 249 10.15 2.34 12.98
N SER A 250 8.96 2.78 12.55
CA SER A 250 8.17 2.09 11.54
C SER A 250 8.86 2.03 10.17
N ALA A 251 9.75 2.99 9.86
CA ALA A 251 10.59 2.95 8.66
C ALA A 251 11.43 1.67 8.57
N VAL A 252 11.95 1.17 9.69
CA VAL A 252 12.73 -0.08 9.74
C VAL A 252 11.86 -1.27 9.36
N ARG A 253 10.63 -1.30 9.86
CA ARG A 253 9.65 -2.35 9.54
C ARG A 253 9.26 -2.30 8.06
N SER A 254 8.94 -1.12 7.52
CA SER A 254 8.51 -0.98 6.12
C SER A 254 9.66 -1.21 5.13
N LEU A 255 10.91 -0.86 5.49
CA LEU A 255 12.11 -1.20 4.71
C LEU A 255 12.25 -2.71 4.45
N ALA A 256 11.81 -3.55 5.39
CA ALA A 256 11.89 -5.00 5.29
C ALA A 256 11.15 -5.58 4.08
N ALA A 257 10.11 -4.90 3.56
CA ALA A 257 9.47 -5.30 2.30
C ALA A 257 10.44 -5.22 1.13
N VAL A 258 11.22 -4.13 1.05
CA VAL A 258 12.18 -3.89 -0.03
C VAL A 258 13.40 -4.81 0.11
N GLU A 259 13.83 -5.08 1.34
CA GLU A 259 14.84 -6.10 1.64
C GLU A 259 14.41 -7.49 1.14
N ALA A 260 13.12 -7.81 1.24
CA ALA A 260 12.54 -9.06 0.80
C ALA A 260 12.16 -9.11 -0.69
N GLY A 261 12.29 -8.00 -1.43
CA GLY A 261 12.15 -7.98 -2.89
C GLY A 261 11.05 -7.08 -3.46
N ALA A 262 10.33 -6.33 -2.62
CA ALA A 262 9.48 -5.24 -3.08
C ALA A 262 10.33 -4.18 -3.83
N VAL A 263 9.75 -3.53 -4.84
CA VAL A 263 10.46 -2.57 -5.70
C VAL A 263 9.77 -1.22 -5.82
N GLY A 264 8.66 -1.02 -5.11
CA GLY A 264 7.84 0.17 -5.17
C GLY A 264 6.76 0.12 -6.28
N PRO A 265 5.89 1.13 -6.33
CA PRO A 265 5.83 2.24 -5.38
C PRO A 265 5.36 1.79 -4.00
N HIS A 266 6.00 2.29 -2.94
CA HIS A 266 5.51 2.13 -1.57
C HIS A 266 4.07 2.65 -1.44
N LYS A 267 3.31 2.16 -0.46
CA LYS A 267 1.91 2.54 -0.25
C LYS A 267 1.77 3.95 0.33
N ASP A 268 0.65 4.59 -0.01
CA ASP A 268 0.28 5.99 0.22
C ASP A 268 0.22 6.38 1.69
N CYS A 269 -0.50 5.61 2.51
CA CYS A 269 -0.69 5.85 3.94
C CYS A 269 0.58 5.60 4.78
N GLY A 270 1.67 5.14 4.13
CA GLY A 270 2.97 4.89 4.74
C GLY A 270 3.83 6.13 4.76
N TYR A 271 3.57 7.08 5.66
CA TYR A 271 4.36 8.32 5.79
C TYR A 271 5.85 8.08 6.07
N GLU A 272 6.22 6.91 6.58
CA GLU A 272 7.62 6.48 6.71
C GLU A 272 8.31 6.22 5.35
N GLY A 273 7.55 6.20 4.25
CA GLY A 273 8.01 5.96 2.89
C GLY A 273 9.12 6.91 2.44
N VAL A 274 9.18 8.14 2.97
CA VAL A 274 10.31 9.07 2.74
C VAL A 274 11.65 8.44 3.15
N TYR A 275 11.71 7.75 4.29
CA TYR A 275 12.92 7.06 4.75
C TYR A 275 13.22 5.87 3.84
N VAL A 276 12.19 5.10 3.47
CA VAL A 276 12.33 3.95 2.57
C VAL A 276 12.88 4.40 1.22
N LYS A 277 12.35 5.48 0.63
CA LYS A 277 12.87 6.10 -0.60
C LYS A 277 14.31 6.54 -0.43
N ALA A 278 14.63 7.29 0.63
CA ALA A 278 15.99 7.77 0.86
C ALA A 278 17.03 6.65 0.95
N ILE A 279 16.67 5.51 1.56
CA ILE A 279 17.54 4.35 1.73
C ILE A 279 17.63 3.54 0.43
N THR A 280 16.51 3.27 -0.22
CA THR A 280 16.42 2.22 -1.25
C THR A 280 16.39 2.75 -2.68
N GLY A 281 16.01 4.02 -2.85
CA GLY A 281 15.88 4.65 -4.16
C GLY A 281 14.57 4.35 -4.89
N ILE A 282 13.68 3.51 -4.35
CA ILE A 282 12.42 3.15 -4.99
C ILE A 282 11.43 4.32 -5.01
N PRO A 283 10.45 4.32 -5.93
CA PRO A 283 9.35 5.28 -5.87
C PRO A 283 8.42 5.02 -4.68
N ILE A 284 7.70 6.06 -4.26
CA ILE A 284 6.73 5.98 -3.17
C ILE A 284 5.42 6.68 -3.56
N ALA A 285 4.29 6.10 -3.15
CA ALA A 285 3.04 6.84 -3.06
C ALA A 285 3.00 7.58 -1.73
N MET A 286 2.41 8.78 -1.74
CA MET A 286 2.19 9.58 -0.53
C MET A 286 0.80 10.20 -0.59
N GLU A 287 0.22 10.41 0.57
CA GLU A 287 -1.04 11.12 0.77
C GLU A 287 -0.82 12.37 1.65
N GLY A 288 -1.81 13.27 1.72
CA GLY A 288 -1.71 14.44 2.59
C GLY A 288 -2.86 15.42 2.43
N ARG A 289 -2.61 16.63 1.92
CA ARG A 289 -3.67 17.66 1.84
C ARG A 289 -4.88 17.26 0.99
N SER A 290 -4.69 16.37 0.01
CA SER A 290 -5.74 15.91 -0.90
C SER A 290 -6.48 14.66 -0.39
N SER A 291 -5.94 14.00 0.65
CA SER A 291 -6.56 12.84 1.30
C SER A 291 -7.35 13.21 2.56
N ALA A 292 -7.68 14.50 2.73
CA ALA A 292 -8.46 15.00 3.87
C ALA A 292 -9.85 14.35 4.00
N VAL A 293 -10.34 13.71 2.93
CA VAL A 293 -11.55 12.89 2.93
C VAL A 293 -11.43 11.62 3.78
N ALA A 294 -10.21 11.07 3.91
CA ALA A 294 -9.93 9.88 4.71
C ALA A 294 -9.68 10.25 6.18
N HIS A 295 -8.75 11.19 6.44
CA HIS A 295 -8.48 11.69 7.79
C HIS A 295 -7.70 13.02 7.78
N PRO A 296 -7.76 13.81 8.88
CA PRO A 296 -6.85 14.92 9.08
C PRO A 296 -5.41 14.43 9.29
N SER A 297 -4.42 15.16 8.76
CA SER A 297 -3.00 14.85 8.92
C SER A 297 -2.18 16.12 9.17
N PRO A 298 -1.20 16.10 10.11
CA PRO A 298 -0.34 17.25 10.36
C PRO A 298 0.70 17.48 9.24
N VAL A 299 0.80 16.57 8.27
CA VAL A 299 1.84 16.58 7.22
C VAL A 299 1.27 16.78 5.81
N GLY A 300 0.22 17.60 5.67
CA GLY A 300 -0.54 17.74 4.42
C GLY A 300 0.27 18.13 3.18
N ASN A 301 1.07 19.21 3.22
CA ASN A 301 1.89 19.62 2.07
C ASN A 301 3.26 18.94 2.06
N ILE A 302 3.85 18.70 3.23
CA ILE A 302 5.23 18.21 3.33
C ILE A 302 5.35 16.76 2.83
N ALA A 303 4.28 15.95 2.93
CA ALA A 303 4.26 14.60 2.37
C ALA A 303 4.49 14.56 0.84
N ALA A 304 4.15 15.64 0.12
CA ALA A 304 4.36 15.71 -1.32
C ALA A 304 5.84 15.86 -1.73
N CYS A 305 6.75 16.17 -0.80
CA CYS A 305 8.13 16.56 -1.15
C CYS A 305 8.92 15.48 -1.91
N ALA A 306 8.59 14.21 -1.67
CA ALA A 306 9.26 13.06 -2.26
C ALA A 306 8.29 12.07 -2.94
N ALA A 307 7.02 12.46 -3.14
CA ALA A 307 5.99 11.61 -3.71
C ALA A 307 6.24 11.31 -5.19
N ASP A 308 6.03 10.07 -5.64
CA ASP A 308 6.04 9.67 -7.05
C ASP A 308 4.64 9.31 -7.55
N LEU A 309 3.79 8.83 -6.63
CA LEU A 309 2.34 8.83 -6.76
C LEU A 309 1.72 9.73 -5.68
N TRP A 310 0.63 10.40 -6.00
CA TRP A 310 -0.10 11.26 -5.06
C TRP A 310 -1.54 10.77 -4.89
N SER A 311 -1.85 10.32 -3.66
CA SER A 311 -3.16 9.82 -3.21
C SER A 311 -3.99 10.94 -2.58
#